data_AF-A0A1Y9IMH1-F1
#
_entry.id   AF-A0A1Y9IMH1-F1
#
_cell.length_a   1.000
_cell.length_b   1.000
_cell.length_c   1.000
_cell.angle_alpha   90.00
_cell.angle_beta   90.00
_cell.angle_gamma   90.00
#
_symmetry.space_group_name_H-M   'P 1'
#
loop_
_entity.id
_entity.type
_entity.pdbx_description
1 polymer ?
#
loop_
_entity_poly.entity_id
_entity_poly.type
_entity_poly.pdbx_seq_one_letter_code
_entity_poly.pdbx_strand_id
1 'polypeptide(L)'
;MNFHNTIRPILVIFLLFGQFPLYGVLTRKPLRWHFRWCSLQTVLSVGLIFVGLFLCFVEYDRLKAIGVNADNLIGPLFYLDVIIIMLLLLRVAYRWPTVVPKWEQIESLEVMQYNARQQNARSCRRIRAIALLLIVLGFAEHMLSIGKTVNARVDEARTCHWNYSNLPEYYALRTYGFFFQRVPYNFPSFIFLEVERFYSFIRKSPIAINAMGLFRLTKKTMLTMFGAVITYELVMLHFAQSTANQGIVRACSPEQFLFQPKMQIRTN
;
A
#
# COMPACT_ATOMS: atom_id res chain seq x y z
N MET A 1 7.89 -17.07 -24.34
CA MET A 1 8.51 -16.47 -23.13
C MET A 1 8.04 -17.35 -21.99
N ASN A 2 8.95 -17.96 -21.21
CA ASN A 2 8.54 -18.70 -20.02
C ASN A 2 8.09 -17.67 -18.96
N PHE A 3 6.95 -17.89 -18.33
CA PHE A 3 6.31 -17.12 -17.27
C PHE A 3 7.29 -16.82 -16.16
N HIS A 4 8.12 -17.81 -15.84
CA HIS A 4 9.24 -17.68 -14.91
C HIS A 4 10.21 -16.56 -15.27
N ASN A 5 10.51 -16.32 -16.56
CA ASN A 5 11.37 -15.22 -16.99
C ASN A 5 10.63 -13.87 -16.96
N THR A 6 9.31 -13.86 -17.13
CA THR A 6 8.48 -12.65 -17.09
C THR A 6 8.26 -12.16 -15.65
N ILE A 7 8.01 -13.07 -14.71
CA ILE A 7 7.73 -12.75 -13.31
C ILE A 7 9.01 -12.51 -12.49
N ARG A 8 10.16 -12.99 -12.96
CA ARG A 8 11.46 -12.84 -12.31
C ARG A 8 11.81 -11.41 -11.86
N PRO A 9 11.70 -10.35 -12.68
CA PRO A 9 12.01 -8.99 -12.21
C PRO A 9 11.09 -8.55 -11.06
N ILE A 10 9.81 -8.94 -11.10
CA ILE A 10 8.84 -8.63 -10.03
C ILE A 10 9.24 -9.36 -8.74
N LEU A 11 9.60 -10.64 -8.83
CA LEU A 11 10.07 -11.42 -7.69
C LEU A 11 11.36 -10.88 -7.09
N VAL A 12 12.29 -10.37 -7.91
CA VAL A 12 13.53 -9.73 -7.43
C VAL A 12 13.23 -8.46 -6.64
N ILE A 13 12.26 -7.64 -7.09
CA ILE A 13 11.81 -6.45 -6.34
C ILE A 13 11.23 -6.88 -4.99
N PHE A 14 10.34 -7.87 -4.96
CA PHE A 14 9.80 -8.38 -3.70
C PHE A 14 10.86 -8.97 -2.77
N LEU A 15 11.92 -9.53 -3.34
CA LEU A 15 13.05 -10.05 -2.58
C LEU A 15 13.90 -8.93 -1.96
N LEU A 16 14.11 -7.84 -2.68
CA LEU A 16 14.83 -6.65 -2.22
C LEU A 16 14.11 -5.98 -1.04
N PHE A 17 12.79 -5.91 -1.10
CA PHE A 17 11.95 -5.39 -0.01
C PHE A 17 11.63 -6.41 1.08
N GLY A 18 12.14 -7.64 0.99
CA GLY A 18 11.87 -8.68 1.99
C GLY A 18 10.40 -9.12 2.06
N GLN A 19 9.58 -8.83 1.05
CA GLN A 19 8.15 -9.15 1.02
C GLN A 19 7.87 -10.63 0.67
N PHE A 20 8.79 -11.28 -0.06
CA PHE A 20 8.59 -12.64 -0.54
C PHE A 20 9.87 -13.50 -0.41
N PRO A 21 9.93 -14.43 0.56
CA PRO A 21 11.15 -15.16 0.89
C PRO A 21 11.35 -16.39 -0.01
N LEU A 22 11.77 -16.18 -1.26
CA LEU A 22 12.17 -17.27 -2.15
C LEU A 22 13.68 -17.29 -2.37
N TYR A 23 14.30 -18.44 -2.10
CA TYR A 23 15.71 -18.65 -2.41
C TYR A 23 15.88 -19.10 -3.87
N GLY A 24 16.94 -18.64 -4.52
CA GLY A 24 17.33 -19.12 -5.85
C GLY A 24 16.63 -18.45 -7.03
N VAL A 25 15.89 -17.34 -6.83
CA VAL A 25 15.21 -16.56 -7.89
C VAL A 25 16.16 -16.10 -9.01
N LEU A 26 17.44 -15.89 -8.69
CA LEU A 26 18.49 -15.54 -9.66
C LEU A 26 18.97 -16.75 -10.50
N THR A 27 18.57 -17.97 -10.21
CA THR A 27 18.96 -19.14 -11.02
C THR A 27 18.00 -19.31 -12.20
N ARG A 28 18.52 -19.74 -13.36
CA ARG A 28 17.72 -19.92 -14.61
C ARG A 28 16.72 -21.07 -14.54
N LYS A 29 16.87 -22.03 -13.61
CA LYS A 29 15.97 -23.18 -13.49
C LYS A 29 14.91 -22.93 -12.41
N PRO A 30 13.61 -22.83 -12.75
CA PRO A 30 12.54 -22.49 -11.80
C PRO A 30 12.31 -23.57 -10.74
N LEU A 31 12.61 -24.84 -11.02
CA LEU A 31 12.53 -25.95 -10.06
C LEU A 31 13.51 -25.83 -8.87
N ARG A 32 14.54 -24.99 -8.98
CA ARG A 32 15.50 -24.76 -7.89
C ARG A 32 15.03 -23.68 -6.92
N TRP A 33 13.90 -23.04 -7.19
CA TRP A 33 13.35 -22.03 -6.30
C TRP A 33 12.66 -22.75 -5.15
N HIS A 34 13.18 -22.57 -3.94
CA HIS A 34 12.64 -23.23 -2.76
C HIS A 34 12.65 -22.27 -1.58
N PHE A 35 11.74 -22.51 -0.64
CA PHE A 35 11.68 -21.77 0.61
C PHE A 35 12.69 -22.34 1.62
N ARG A 36 13.35 -21.47 2.40
CA ARG A 36 14.23 -21.86 3.52
C ARG A 36 13.90 -21.00 4.74
N TRP A 37 13.67 -21.64 5.89
CA TRP A 37 13.37 -20.93 7.14
C TRP A 37 14.55 -20.09 7.65
N CYS A 38 15.76 -20.64 7.63
CA CYS A 38 16.99 -19.93 8.03
C CYS A 38 17.64 -19.24 6.82
N SER A 39 17.02 -18.17 6.33
CA SER A 39 17.58 -17.28 5.31
C SER A 39 17.41 -15.83 5.76
N LEU A 40 18.38 -14.97 5.47
CA LEU A 40 18.30 -13.52 5.74
C LEU A 40 16.96 -12.94 5.24
N GLN A 41 16.49 -13.39 4.08
CA GLN A 41 15.23 -12.93 3.50
C GLN A 41 14.00 -13.36 4.30
N THR A 42 13.98 -14.59 4.82
CA THR A 42 12.87 -15.07 5.65
C THR A 42 12.84 -14.35 6.98
N VAL A 43 14.02 -14.08 7.56
CA VAL A 43 14.14 -13.25 8.77
C VAL A 43 13.65 -11.83 8.52
N LEU A 44 14.00 -11.22 7.38
CA LEU A 44 13.48 -9.91 6.99
C LEU A 44 11.96 -9.91 6.80
N SER A 45 11.39 -10.90 6.10
CA SER A 45 9.93 -11.03 5.92
C SER A 45 9.19 -11.17 7.25
N VAL A 46 9.70 -12.01 8.15
CA VAL A 46 9.12 -12.20 9.49
C VAL A 46 9.29 -10.93 10.33
N GLY A 47 10.44 -10.25 10.23
CA GLY A 47 10.68 -8.95 10.86
C GLY A 47 9.67 -7.89 10.41
N LEU A 48 9.35 -7.81 9.12
CA LEU A 48 8.33 -6.89 8.59
C LEU A 48 6.93 -7.20 9.14
N ILE A 49 6.59 -8.47 9.38
CA ILE A 49 5.34 -8.85 10.03
C ILE A 49 5.30 -8.33 11.48
N PHE A 50 6.40 -8.48 12.23
CA PHE A 50 6.49 -7.95 13.59
C PHE A 50 6.43 -6.42 13.63
N VAL A 51 7.10 -5.73 12.70
CA VAL A 51 7.02 -4.27 12.55
C VAL A 51 5.59 -3.85 12.22
N GLY A 52 4.91 -4.55 11.31
CA GLY A 52 3.51 -4.30 10.98
C GLY A 52 2.58 -4.47 12.19
N LEU A 53 2.77 -5.53 12.98
CA LEU A 53 2.00 -5.77 14.22
C LEU A 53 2.25 -4.66 15.25
N PHE A 54 3.49 -4.22 15.41
CA PHE A 54 3.83 -3.11 16.29
C PHE A 54 3.16 -1.80 15.85
N LEU A 55 3.20 -1.47 14.55
CA LEU A 55 2.50 -0.29 14.02
C LEU A 55 0.99 -0.38 14.23
N CYS A 56 0.40 -1.56 14.04
CA CYS A 56 -1.02 -1.78 14.29
C CYS A 56 -1.38 -1.58 15.78
N PHE A 57 -0.50 -2.00 16.70
CA PHE A 57 -0.69 -1.78 18.13
C PHE A 57 -0.63 -0.28 18.50
N VAL A 58 0.35 0.45 17.97
CA VAL A 58 0.47 1.91 18.18
C VAL A 58 -0.76 2.65 17.67
N GLU A 59 -1.26 2.29 16.49
CA GLU A 59 -2.46 2.89 15.90
C GLU A 59 -3.73 2.56 16.70
N TYR A 60 -3.79 1.39 17.34
CA TYR A 60 -4.88 1.01 18.21
C TYR A 60 -4.89 1.83 19.51
N ASP A 61 -3.73 2.03 20.15
CA ASP A 61 -3.61 2.92 21.31
C ASP A 61 -4.05 4.35 20.97
N ARG A 62 -3.67 4.84 19.78
CA ARG A 62 -4.16 6.12 19.26
C ARG A 62 -5.68 6.14 19.13
N LEU A 63 -6.26 5.10 18.54
CA LEU A 63 -7.71 5.03 18.31
C LEU A 63 -8.51 5.07 19.62
N LYS A 64 -7.96 4.51 20.70
CA LYS A 64 -8.55 4.62 22.05
C LYS A 64 -8.54 6.05 22.59
N ALA A 65 -7.45 6.80 22.38
CA ALA A 65 -7.31 8.16 22.90
C ALA A 65 -8.16 9.18 22.13
N ILE A 66 -8.31 8.99 20.82
CA ILE A 66 -8.97 9.95 19.92
C ILE A 66 -10.45 9.60 19.69
N GLY A 67 -10.79 8.31 19.68
CA GLY A 67 -12.11 7.81 19.31
C GLY A 67 -12.18 7.32 17.86
N VAL A 68 -13.15 6.46 17.58
CA VAL A 68 -13.31 5.80 16.28
C VAL A 68 -14.04 6.72 15.31
N ASN A 69 -13.39 7.04 14.19
CA ASN A 69 -13.97 7.80 13.07
C ASN A 69 -13.48 7.16 11.75
N ALA A 70 -14.17 7.41 10.64
CA ALA A 70 -13.88 6.79 9.34
C ALA A 70 -12.46 7.08 8.88
N ASP A 71 -12.03 8.32 9.07
CA ASP A 71 -10.69 8.79 8.73
C ASP A 71 -9.63 8.16 9.63
N ASN A 72 -9.94 7.99 10.92
CA ASN A 72 -9.00 7.44 11.91
C ASN A 72 -8.84 5.92 11.81
N LEU A 73 -9.80 5.23 11.18
CA LEU A 73 -9.80 3.77 10.98
C LEU A 73 -8.94 3.34 9.78
N ILE A 74 -8.61 4.27 8.88
CA ILE A 74 -7.88 3.95 7.63
C ILE A 74 -6.46 3.45 7.88
N GLY A 75 -5.79 3.98 8.92
CA GLY A 75 -4.44 3.59 9.33
C GLY A 75 -4.38 2.14 9.82
N PRO A 76 -5.12 1.77 10.89
CA PRO A 76 -5.19 0.39 11.38
C PRO A 76 -5.56 -0.62 10.30
N LEU A 77 -6.60 -0.36 9.50
CA LEU A 77 -7.04 -1.27 8.45
C LEU A 77 -5.95 -1.51 7.39
N PHE A 78 -5.17 -0.47 7.08
CA PHE A 78 -4.08 -0.60 6.13
C PHE A 78 -2.96 -1.49 6.67
N TYR A 79 -2.52 -1.29 7.91
CA TYR A 79 -1.48 -2.16 8.49
C TYR A 79 -1.94 -3.60 8.63
N LEU A 80 -3.22 -3.82 8.99
CA LEU A 80 -3.82 -5.16 9.00
C LEU A 80 -3.81 -5.82 7.62
N ASP A 81 -4.18 -5.10 6.57
CA ASP A 81 -4.11 -5.60 5.19
C ASP A 81 -2.68 -5.99 4.80
N VAL A 82 -1.69 -5.15 5.12
CA VAL A 82 -0.28 -5.46 4.85
C VAL A 82 0.17 -6.73 5.58
N ILE A 83 -0.22 -6.93 6.83
CA ILE A 83 0.08 -8.16 7.58
C ILE A 83 -0.58 -9.38 6.92
N ILE A 84 -1.86 -9.28 6.54
CA ILE A 84 -2.58 -10.36 5.87
C ILE A 84 -1.90 -10.75 4.56
N ILE A 85 -1.57 -9.75 3.73
CA ILE A 85 -0.86 -9.97 2.46
C ILE A 85 0.49 -10.66 2.71
N MET A 86 1.27 -10.21 3.70
CA MET A 86 2.54 -10.85 4.06
C MET A 86 2.38 -12.31 4.49
N LEU A 87 1.36 -12.62 5.30
CA LEU A 87 1.08 -14.00 5.73
C LEU A 87 0.66 -14.89 4.56
N LEU A 88 -0.17 -14.36 3.64
CA LEU A 88 -0.56 -15.08 2.41
C LEU A 88 0.65 -15.34 1.52
N LEU A 89 1.51 -14.34 1.32
CA LEU A 89 2.74 -14.47 0.55
C LEU A 89 3.72 -15.47 1.17
N LEU A 90 3.87 -15.48 2.50
CA LEU A 90 4.68 -16.47 3.21
C LEU A 90 4.11 -17.89 3.03
N ARG A 91 2.77 -18.04 3.08
CA ARG A 91 2.09 -19.32 2.84
C ARG A 91 2.32 -19.82 1.41
N VAL A 92 2.27 -18.93 0.43
CA VAL A 92 2.57 -19.24 -0.97
C VAL A 92 4.03 -19.63 -1.14
N ALA A 93 4.97 -18.90 -0.52
CA ALA A 93 6.40 -19.22 -0.56
C ALA A 93 6.67 -20.60 0.04
N TYR A 94 6.05 -20.94 1.18
CA TYR A 94 6.19 -22.25 1.82
C TYR A 94 5.67 -23.40 0.92
N ARG A 95 4.54 -23.20 0.24
CA ARG A 95 3.95 -24.20 -0.67
C ARG A 95 4.51 -24.12 -2.10
N TRP A 96 5.47 -23.25 -2.37
CA TRP A 96 6.04 -22.99 -3.69
C TRP A 96 6.48 -24.26 -4.45
N PRO A 97 7.15 -25.26 -3.82
CA PRO A 97 7.56 -26.49 -4.52
C PRO A 97 6.39 -27.30 -5.11
N THR A 98 5.18 -27.16 -4.55
CA THR A 98 3.98 -27.84 -5.05
C THR A 98 3.25 -27.06 -6.14
N VAL A 99 3.45 -25.74 -6.19
CA VAL A 99 2.77 -24.82 -7.12
C VAL A 99 3.51 -24.75 -8.46
N VAL A 100 4.84 -24.62 -8.41
CA VAL A 100 5.70 -24.50 -9.61
C VAL A 100 5.49 -25.61 -10.64
N PRO A 101 5.54 -26.91 -10.30
CA PRO A 101 5.46 -27.97 -11.31
C PRO A 101 4.09 -27.99 -12.00
N LYS A 102 3.00 -27.67 -11.28
CA LYS A 102 1.66 -27.55 -11.87
C LYS A 102 1.58 -26.37 -12.84
N TRP A 103 2.25 -25.27 -12.50
CA TRP A 103 2.31 -24.08 -13.34
C TRP A 103 3.11 -24.33 -14.62
N GLU A 104 4.23 -25.06 -14.51
CA GLU A 104 5.08 -25.47 -15.62
C GLU A 104 4.32 -26.38 -16.61
N GLN A 105 3.46 -27.27 -16.12
CA GLN A 105 2.58 -28.09 -16.96
C GLN A 105 1.65 -27.23 -17.82
N ILE A 106 0.99 -26.23 -17.21
CA ILE A 106 0.08 -25.32 -17.93
C ILE A 106 0.84 -24.47 -18.97
N GLU A 107 2.05 -24.05 -18.65
CA GLU A 107 2.92 -23.29 -19.55
C GLU A 107 3.45 -24.12 -20.73
N SER A 108 3.60 -25.44 -20.55
CA SER A 108 4.02 -26.34 -21.62
C SER A 108 2.96 -26.53 -22.71
N LEU A 109 1.69 -26.15 -22.46
CA LEU A 109 0.61 -26.27 -23.43
C LEU A 109 0.86 -25.37 -24.66
N GLU A 110 0.81 -25.98 -25.85
CA GLU A 110 1.12 -25.31 -27.12
C GLU A 110 0.24 -24.09 -27.41
N VAL A 111 -1.03 -24.14 -26.99
CA VAL A 111 -1.99 -23.02 -27.12
C VAL A 111 -1.51 -21.77 -26.38
N MET A 112 -0.93 -21.95 -25.19
CA MET A 112 -0.39 -20.84 -24.40
C MET A 112 0.88 -20.27 -25.03
N GLN A 113 1.74 -21.14 -25.60
CA GLN A 113 2.98 -20.74 -26.26
C GLN A 113 2.73 -19.99 -27.59
N TYR A 114 1.72 -20.40 -28.35
CA TYR A 114 1.30 -19.76 -29.59
C TYR A 114 0.77 -18.35 -29.34
N ASN A 115 -0.20 -18.20 -28.43
CA ASN A 115 -0.75 -16.90 -28.02
C ASN A 115 0.35 -15.98 -27.46
N ALA A 116 1.26 -16.53 -26.65
CA ALA A 116 2.38 -15.77 -26.08
C ALA A 116 3.38 -15.28 -27.13
N ARG A 117 3.59 -15.99 -28.26
CA ARG A 117 4.49 -15.56 -29.36
C ARG A 117 3.85 -14.45 -30.20
N GLN A 118 2.60 -14.60 -30.58
CA GLN A 118 1.88 -13.65 -31.44
C GLN A 118 1.69 -12.28 -30.77
N GLN A 119 1.49 -12.27 -29.45
CA GLN A 119 1.30 -11.07 -28.64
C GLN A 119 2.64 -10.41 -28.21
N ASN A 120 3.79 -11.07 -28.39
CA ASN A 120 5.04 -10.71 -27.69
C ASN A 120 5.75 -9.44 -28.21
N ALA A 121 5.91 -9.32 -29.53
CA ALA A 121 6.86 -8.35 -30.11
C ALA A 121 6.35 -6.90 -30.12
N ARG A 122 5.06 -6.70 -30.42
CA ARG A 122 4.41 -5.38 -30.44
C ARG A 122 3.87 -4.96 -29.07
N SER A 123 3.46 -5.93 -28.25
CA SER A 123 2.76 -5.66 -26.99
C SER A 123 3.72 -5.46 -25.81
N CYS A 124 4.88 -6.12 -25.72
CA CYS A 124 5.83 -5.88 -24.63
C CYS A 124 6.35 -4.42 -24.58
N ARG A 125 6.58 -3.79 -25.74
CA ARG A 125 7.06 -2.39 -25.81
C ARG A 125 5.98 -1.41 -25.37
N ARG A 126 4.73 -1.66 -25.80
CA ARG A 126 3.56 -0.86 -25.42
C ARG A 126 3.22 -1.04 -23.94
N ILE A 127 3.22 -2.28 -23.43
CA ILE A 127 2.98 -2.58 -22.02
C ILE A 127 4.06 -1.96 -21.15
N ARG A 128 5.34 -2.05 -21.52
CA ARG A 128 6.43 -1.37 -20.79
C ARG A 128 6.26 0.14 -20.83
N ALA A 129 5.93 0.73 -21.98
CA ALA A 129 5.68 2.16 -22.08
C ALA A 129 4.49 2.62 -21.23
N ILE A 130 3.39 1.87 -21.23
CA ILE A 130 2.20 2.14 -20.41
C ILE A 130 2.51 1.96 -18.92
N ALA A 131 3.21 0.89 -18.53
CA ALA A 131 3.60 0.67 -17.14
C ALA A 131 4.54 1.77 -16.63
N LEU A 132 5.53 2.16 -17.44
CA LEU A 132 6.43 3.28 -17.10
C LEU A 132 5.63 4.59 -17.00
N LEU A 133 4.73 4.86 -17.94
CA LEU A 133 3.86 6.04 -17.90
C LEU A 133 3.00 6.08 -16.62
N LEU A 134 2.38 4.95 -16.25
CA LEU A 134 1.56 4.84 -15.05
C LEU A 134 2.39 5.04 -13.77
N ILE A 135 3.61 4.49 -13.71
CA ILE A 135 4.52 4.70 -12.58
C ILE A 135 4.92 6.19 -12.49
N VAL A 136 5.22 6.83 -13.61
CA VAL A 136 5.58 8.26 -13.65
C VAL A 136 4.40 9.13 -13.22
N LEU A 137 3.20 8.84 -13.71
CA LEU A 137 1.98 9.55 -13.31
C LEU A 137 1.68 9.35 -11.82
N GLY A 138 1.78 8.12 -11.32
CA GLY A 138 1.59 7.82 -9.89
C GLY A 138 2.64 8.50 -9.00
N PHE A 139 3.89 8.59 -9.47
CA PHE A 139 4.92 9.36 -8.78
C PHE A 139 4.61 10.86 -8.77
N ALA A 140 4.19 11.43 -9.90
CA ALA A 140 3.79 12.83 -9.98
C ALA A 140 2.59 13.14 -9.07
N GLU A 141 1.59 12.28 -9.05
CA GLU A 141 0.43 12.40 -8.16
C GLU A 141 0.85 12.32 -6.68
N HIS A 142 1.78 11.42 -6.35
CA HIS A 142 2.34 11.33 -5.00
C HIS A 142 3.10 12.61 -4.61
N MET A 143 3.92 13.18 -5.51
CA MET A 143 4.61 14.47 -5.25
C MET A 143 3.62 15.61 -5.05
N LEU A 144 2.55 15.68 -5.84
CA LEU A 144 1.48 16.66 -5.67
C LEU A 144 0.72 16.47 -4.35
N SER A 145 0.48 15.22 -3.95
CA SER A 145 -0.11 14.88 -2.65
C SER A 145 0.77 15.36 -1.49
N ILE A 146 2.09 15.14 -1.55
CA ILE A 146 3.04 15.69 -0.58
C ILE A 146 2.98 17.22 -0.59
N GLY A 147 3.03 17.86 -1.77
CA GLY A 147 2.95 19.32 -1.90
C GLY A 147 1.70 19.91 -1.27
N LYS A 148 0.52 19.31 -1.52
CA LYS A 148 -0.74 19.69 -0.87
C LYS A 148 -0.64 19.57 0.66
N THR A 149 -0.05 18.49 1.15
CA THR A 149 0.08 18.24 2.59
C THR A 149 1.02 19.27 3.23
N VAL A 150 2.17 19.55 2.61
CA VAL A 150 3.13 20.58 3.07
C VAL A 150 2.45 21.94 3.11
N ASN A 151 1.74 22.34 2.06
CA ASN A 151 1.03 23.62 2.04
C ASN A 151 0.02 23.73 3.17
N ALA A 152 -0.77 22.67 3.42
CA ALA A 152 -1.70 22.64 4.54
C ALA A 152 -1.00 22.77 5.91
N ARG A 153 0.19 22.19 6.09
CA ARG A 153 0.97 22.30 7.34
C ARG A 153 1.60 23.67 7.54
N VAL A 154 2.06 24.30 6.46
CA VAL A 154 2.59 25.66 6.49
C VAL A 154 1.47 26.66 6.79
N ASP A 155 0.30 26.47 6.18
CA ASP A 155 -0.89 27.30 6.43
C ASP A 155 -1.37 27.19 7.89
N GLU A 156 -1.36 25.97 8.43
CA GLU A 156 -1.59 25.73 9.86
C GLU A 156 -0.58 26.45 10.75
N ALA A 157 0.73 26.36 10.44
CA ALA A 157 1.77 27.03 11.21
C ALA A 157 1.59 28.55 11.23
N ARG A 158 1.17 29.14 10.10
CA ARG A 158 0.87 30.58 9.99
C ARG A 158 -0.34 30.95 10.83
N THR A 159 -1.42 30.17 10.73
CA THR A 159 -2.67 30.40 11.47
C THR A 159 -2.47 30.28 12.98
N CYS A 160 -1.63 29.34 13.43
CA CYS A 160 -1.34 29.09 14.84
C CYS A 160 -0.11 29.84 15.38
N HIS A 161 0.52 30.71 14.57
CA HIS A 161 1.73 31.46 14.91
C HIS A 161 2.90 30.60 15.46
N TRP A 162 3.11 29.41 14.91
CA TRP A 162 4.21 28.55 15.32
C TRP A 162 5.51 28.89 14.62
N ASN A 163 6.58 28.92 15.42
CA ASN A 163 7.92 29.14 14.91
C ASN A 163 8.63 27.78 14.72
N TYR A 164 9.09 27.50 13.51
CA TYR A 164 9.83 26.29 13.17
C TYR A 164 11.11 26.66 12.41
N SER A 165 12.22 26.01 12.77
CA SER A 165 13.53 26.22 12.14
C SER A 165 13.68 25.43 10.84
N ASN A 166 13.27 24.16 10.86
CA ASN A 166 13.41 23.22 9.75
C ASN A 166 12.05 22.77 9.21
N LEU A 167 11.74 23.10 7.96
CA LEU A 167 10.49 22.68 7.32
C LEU A 167 10.34 21.13 7.20
N PRO A 168 11.38 20.35 6.82
CA PRO A 168 11.24 18.89 6.71
C PRO A 168 11.00 18.21 8.05
N GLU A 169 11.66 18.68 9.11
CA GLU A 169 11.48 18.19 10.47
C GLU A 169 10.08 18.52 10.99
N TYR A 170 9.63 19.77 10.82
CA TYR A 170 8.28 20.19 11.16
C TYR A 170 7.23 19.35 10.40
N TYR A 171 7.38 19.19 9.09
CA TYR A 171 6.49 18.35 8.30
C TYR A 171 6.48 16.88 8.79
N ALA A 172 7.65 16.31 9.11
CA ALA A 172 7.77 14.94 9.56
C ALA A 172 7.11 14.72 10.93
N LEU A 173 7.35 15.62 11.90
CA LEU A 173 6.75 15.56 13.23
C LEU A 173 5.23 15.74 13.19
N ARG A 174 4.73 16.60 12.29
CA ARG A 174 3.29 16.87 12.15
C ARG A 174 2.56 15.80 11.35
N THR A 175 3.22 15.15 10.40
CA THR A 175 2.63 14.10 9.54
C THR A 175 2.75 12.73 10.21
N TYR A 176 3.91 12.41 10.76
CA TYR A 176 4.20 11.11 11.37
C TYR A 176 4.32 11.21 12.89
N GLY A 177 3.52 12.09 13.52
CA GLY A 177 3.54 12.33 14.97
C GLY A 177 3.39 11.03 15.78
N PHE A 178 2.59 10.08 15.29
CA PHE A 178 2.43 8.75 15.90
C PHE A 178 3.76 7.98 16.04
N PHE A 179 4.71 8.16 15.12
CA PHE A 179 6.00 7.49 15.13
C PHE A 179 7.05 8.31 15.88
N PHE A 180 7.14 9.61 15.56
CA PHE A 180 8.16 10.49 16.13
C PHE A 180 7.91 10.92 17.57
N GLN A 181 6.73 10.65 18.15
CA GLN A 181 6.51 10.78 19.59
C GLN A 181 7.34 9.76 20.40
N ARG A 182 7.63 8.57 19.85
CA ARG A 182 8.39 7.52 20.54
C ARG A 182 9.83 7.38 20.05
N VAL A 183 10.12 7.82 18.82
CA VAL A 183 11.43 7.69 18.19
C VAL A 183 11.96 9.09 17.86
N PRO A 184 13.20 9.46 18.26
CA PRO A 184 13.75 10.76 17.92
C PRO A 184 13.88 10.92 16.40
N TYR A 185 13.63 12.15 15.93
CA TYR A 185 13.70 12.46 14.51
C TYR A 185 15.10 12.21 13.96
N ASN A 186 15.17 11.40 12.90
CA ASN A 186 16.37 11.17 12.11
C ASN A 186 16.00 11.23 10.62
N PHE A 187 16.84 11.87 9.80
CA PHE A 187 16.56 12.00 8.36
C PHE A 187 16.32 10.65 7.64
N PRO A 188 17.09 9.57 7.89
CA PRO A 188 16.82 8.27 7.27
C PRO A 188 15.46 7.68 7.66
N SER A 189 15.03 7.85 8.91
CA SER A 189 13.72 7.36 9.38
C SER A 189 12.56 8.09 8.70
N PHE A 190 12.72 9.38 8.42
CA PHE A 190 11.76 10.16 7.65
C PHE A 190 11.64 9.65 6.20
N ILE A 191 12.76 9.41 5.52
CA ILE A 191 12.76 8.89 4.15
C ILE A 191 12.11 7.50 4.09
N PHE A 192 12.39 6.63 5.07
CA PHE A 192 11.76 5.31 5.14
C PHE A 192 10.22 5.40 5.20
N LEU A 193 9.68 6.29 6.03
CA LEU A 193 8.23 6.48 6.17
C LEU A 193 7.57 7.03 4.89
N GLU A 194 8.22 7.97 4.19
CA GLU A 194 7.71 8.47 2.90
C GLU A 194 7.77 7.40 1.80
N VAL A 195 8.78 6.53 1.80
CA VAL A 195 8.87 5.41 0.85
C VAL A 195 7.75 4.39 1.11
N GLU A 196 7.48 4.04 2.36
CA GLU A 196 6.34 3.19 2.73
C GLU A 196 5.00 3.80 2.30
N ARG A 197 4.85 5.12 2.47
CA ARG A 197 3.66 5.84 2.01
C ARG A 197 3.53 5.84 0.48
N PHE A 198 4.62 6.06 -0.26
CA PHE A 198 4.60 5.96 -1.73
C PHE A 198 4.21 4.55 -2.19
N TYR A 199 4.75 3.53 -1.54
CA TYR A 199 4.42 2.14 -1.82
C TYR A 199 2.94 1.83 -1.50
N SER A 200 2.42 2.35 -0.38
CA SER A 200 0.99 2.29 -0.08
C SER A 200 0.16 2.97 -1.16
N PHE A 201 0.61 4.12 -1.66
CA PHE A 201 -0.09 4.90 -2.66
C PHE A 201 -0.23 4.10 -3.95
N ILE A 202 0.88 3.58 -4.49
CA ILE A 202 0.87 2.74 -5.71
C ILE A 202 -0.03 1.51 -5.56
N ARG A 203 -0.04 0.86 -4.38
CA ARG A 203 -0.90 -0.31 -4.16
C ARG A 203 -2.40 0.03 -4.13
N LYS A 204 -2.76 1.20 -3.61
CA LYS A 204 -4.15 1.65 -3.51
C LYS A 204 -4.67 2.23 -4.81
N SER A 205 -3.81 2.76 -5.68
CA SER A 205 -4.20 3.25 -7.02
C SER A 205 -4.75 2.08 -7.85
N PRO A 206 -6.05 2.04 -8.19
CA PRO A 206 -6.59 0.97 -8.99
C PRO A 206 -6.06 1.08 -10.42
N ILE A 207 -5.05 0.28 -10.75
CA ILE A 207 -4.63 0.09 -12.15
C ILE A 207 -5.62 -0.91 -12.75
N ALA A 208 -6.78 -0.41 -13.17
CA ALA A 208 -7.82 -1.21 -13.82
C ALA A 208 -7.33 -1.63 -15.22
N ILE A 209 -6.55 -2.70 -15.29
CA ILE A 209 -6.28 -3.42 -16.53
C ILE A 209 -7.58 -4.16 -16.84
N ASN A 210 -8.24 -3.77 -17.92
CA ASN A 210 -9.52 -4.35 -18.37
C ASN A 210 -9.43 -5.89 -18.28
N ALA A 211 -10.23 -6.49 -17.40
CA ALA A 211 -10.19 -7.90 -17.08
C ALA A 211 -10.58 -8.70 -18.34
N MET A 212 -9.56 -9.16 -19.06
CA MET A 212 -9.60 -9.85 -20.35
C MET A 212 -10.52 -11.09 -20.32
N GLY A 213 -11.84 -10.87 -20.40
CA GLY A 213 -12.87 -11.91 -20.40
C GLY A 213 -13.17 -12.59 -19.05
N LEU A 214 -12.62 -12.11 -17.93
CA LEU A 214 -12.70 -12.83 -16.64
C LEU A 214 -14.09 -12.75 -15.97
N PHE A 215 -14.91 -11.76 -16.32
CA PHE A 215 -16.26 -11.61 -15.79
C PHE A 215 -17.24 -11.20 -16.89
N ARG A 216 -18.35 -11.96 -17.02
CA ARG A 216 -19.45 -11.65 -17.92
C ARG A 216 -20.42 -10.71 -17.20
N LEU A 217 -20.42 -9.44 -17.58
CA LEU A 217 -21.34 -8.44 -17.03
C LEU A 217 -22.77 -8.79 -17.45
N THR A 218 -23.57 -9.25 -16.49
CA THR A 218 -25.01 -9.46 -16.66
C THR A 218 -25.77 -8.35 -15.96
N LYS A 219 -27.03 -8.12 -16.34
CA LYS A 219 -27.90 -7.14 -15.66
C LYS A 219 -27.97 -7.39 -14.15
N LYS A 220 -27.91 -8.66 -13.73
CA LYS A 220 -27.87 -9.07 -12.32
C LYS A 220 -26.58 -8.62 -11.63
N THR A 221 -25.41 -8.83 -12.22
CA THR A 221 -24.14 -8.40 -11.61
C THR A 221 -24.01 -6.89 -11.55
N MET A 222 -24.50 -6.16 -12.55
CA MET A 222 -24.53 -4.69 -12.49
C MET A 222 -25.45 -4.18 -11.38
N LEU A 223 -26.63 -4.76 -11.21
CA LEU A 223 -27.54 -4.40 -10.13
C LEU A 223 -26.92 -4.70 -8.75
N THR A 224 -26.21 -5.83 -8.60
CA THR A 224 -25.49 -6.16 -7.37
C THR A 224 -24.34 -5.20 -7.09
N MET A 225 -23.56 -4.81 -8.11
CA MET A 225 -22.51 -3.80 -7.95
C MET A 225 -23.09 -2.46 -7.54
N PHE A 226 -24.19 -2.02 -8.17
CA PHE A 226 -24.87 -0.77 -7.83
C PHE A 226 -25.44 -0.79 -6.40
N GLY A 227 -26.08 -1.89 -6.01
CA GLY A 227 -26.58 -2.08 -4.65
C GLY A 227 -25.46 -2.07 -3.60
N ALA A 228 -24.30 -2.68 -3.90
CA ALA A 228 -23.14 -2.65 -3.03
C ALA A 228 -22.56 -1.23 -2.89
N VAL A 229 -22.47 -0.46 -3.98
CA VAL A 229 -22.03 0.94 -3.95
C VAL A 229 -22.97 1.79 -3.11
N ILE A 230 -24.29 1.71 -3.35
CA ILE A 230 -25.27 2.46 -2.54
C ILE A 230 -25.19 2.07 -1.07
N THR A 231 -25.10 0.77 -0.77
CA THR A 231 -25.00 0.29 0.61
C THR A 231 -23.73 0.82 1.27
N TYR A 232 -22.59 0.79 0.57
CA TYR A 232 -21.33 1.33 1.07
C TYR A 232 -21.44 2.84 1.35
N GLU A 233 -21.96 3.62 0.42
CA GLU A 233 -22.13 5.07 0.58
C GLU A 233 -23.09 5.39 1.75
N LEU A 234 -24.20 4.67 1.89
CA LEU A 234 -25.14 4.86 3.01
C LEU A 234 -24.52 4.50 4.36
N VAL A 235 -23.77 3.40 4.43
CA VAL A 235 -23.07 3.01 5.66
C VAL A 235 -22.00 4.04 6.01
N MET A 236 -21.24 4.52 5.04
CA MET A 236 -20.24 5.58 5.25
C MET A 236 -20.87 6.89 5.70
N LEU A 237 -22.00 7.29 5.12
CA LEU A 237 -22.76 8.48 5.55
C LEU A 237 -23.28 8.34 6.97
N HIS A 238 -23.88 7.19 7.31
CA HIS A 238 -24.36 6.92 8.66
C HIS A 238 -23.22 6.92 9.67
N PHE A 239 -22.09 6.30 9.33
CA PHE A 239 -20.91 6.27 10.17
C PHE A 239 -20.32 7.68 10.37
N ALA A 240 -20.24 8.49 9.31
CA ALA A 240 -19.79 9.87 9.38
C ALA A 240 -20.70 10.75 10.25
N GLN A 241 -22.02 10.52 10.20
CA GLN A 241 -22.98 11.24 11.04
C GLN A 241 -22.89 10.80 12.51
N SER A 242 -22.74 9.50 12.78
CA SER A 242 -22.63 8.95 14.13
C SER A 242 -21.32 9.36 14.82
N THR A 243 -20.26 9.58 14.05
CA THR A 243 -18.92 9.94 14.56
C THR A 243 -18.60 11.43 14.41
N ALA A 244 -19.58 12.27 14.05
CA ALA A 244 -19.39 13.69 13.75
C ALA A 244 -18.75 14.52 14.89
N ASN A 245 -18.81 14.06 16.14
CA ASN A 245 -18.21 14.73 17.30
C ASN A 245 -17.07 13.92 17.95
N GLN A 246 -16.66 12.80 17.35
CA GLN A 246 -15.62 11.91 17.88
C GLN A 246 -14.38 11.97 16.99
N GLY A 247 -13.20 11.96 17.61
CA GLY A 247 -11.93 11.98 16.88
C GLY A 247 -11.57 13.27 16.18
N ILE A 248 -12.17 14.40 16.58
CA ILE A 248 -11.82 15.73 16.07
C ILE A 248 -10.71 16.33 16.94
N VAL A 249 -9.54 16.51 16.34
CA VAL A 249 -8.40 17.20 16.96
C VAL A 249 -8.66 18.71 16.92
N ARG A 250 -8.56 19.39 18.08
CA ARG A 250 -8.74 20.85 18.16
C ARG A 250 -7.69 21.57 17.31
N ALA A 251 -8.09 22.66 16.66
CA ALA A 251 -7.20 23.55 15.92
C ALA A 251 -6.06 24.03 16.85
N CYS A 252 -4.84 24.09 16.32
CA CYS A 252 -3.62 24.48 17.05
C CYS A 252 -3.26 23.61 18.27
N SER A 253 -3.68 22.35 18.31
CA SER A 253 -3.24 21.42 19.36
C SER A 253 -1.79 20.95 19.15
N PRO A 254 -1.06 20.68 20.25
CA PRO A 254 0.31 20.15 20.20
C PRO A 254 0.34 18.67 19.77
N GLU A 255 -0.73 17.92 20.06
CA GLU A 255 -0.90 16.51 19.73
C GLU A 255 -1.57 16.38 18.36
N GLN A 256 -0.79 16.12 17.31
CA GLN A 256 -1.35 15.77 16.00
C GLN A 256 -1.01 14.35 15.61
N PHE A 257 -2.04 13.51 15.69
CA PHE A 257 -2.07 12.23 15.04
C PHE A 257 -2.85 12.38 13.72
N LEU A 258 -2.19 12.06 12.60
CA LEU A 258 -2.67 12.08 11.21
C LEU A 258 -4.12 11.57 11.08
N PHE A 259 -5.09 12.23 10.43
CA PHE A 259 -5.24 12.63 9.02
C PHE A 259 -6.13 13.89 8.98
N GLN A 260 -5.74 14.90 8.18
CA GLN A 260 -6.50 16.14 7.88
C GLN A 260 -7.59 16.53 8.92
N PRO A 261 -7.29 17.37 9.93
CA PRO A 261 -8.39 17.90 10.74
C PRO A 261 -9.34 18.64 9.81
N LYS A 262 -10.61 18.23 9.78
CA LYS A 262 -11.68 19.10 9.27
C LYS A 262 -11.63 20.36 10.13
N MET A 263 -11.10 21.44 9.57
CA MET A 263 -11.09 22.74 10.23
C MET A 263 -12.54 23.13 10.47
N GLN A 264 -12.99 23.06 11.71
CA GLN A 264 -14.26 23.65 12.10
C GLN A 264 -14.04 25.17 12.12
N ILE A 265 -14.40 25.83 11.02
CA ILE A 265 -14.45 27.28 10.97
C ILE A 265 -15.44 27.70 12.05
N ARG A 266 -14.96 28.41 13.07
CA ARG A 266 -15.83 29.05 14.05
C ARG A 266 -16.60 30.14 13.30
N THR A 267 -17.82 29.81 12.87
CA THR A 267 -18.82 30.82 12.54
C THR A 267 -19.21 31.48 13.85
N ASN A 268 -18.61 32.64 14.13
CA ASN A 268 -19.19 33.61 15.05
C ASN A 268 -20.45 34.20 14.42
#